data_AF-A0A9D6SGW5-F1
#
_entry.id   AF-A0A9D6SGW5-F1
#
_cell.length_a   1.000
_cell.length_b   1.000
_cell.length_c   1.000
_cell.angle_alpha   90.00
_cell.angle_beta   90.00
_cell.angle_gamma   90.00
#
_symmetry.space_group_name_H-M   'P 1'
#
loop_
_entity.id
_entity.type
_entity.pdbx_description
1 polymer ?
#
loop_
_entity_poly.entity_id
_entity_poly.type
_entity_poly.pdbx_seq_one_letter_code
_entity_poly.pdbx_strand_id
1 'polypeptide(L)'
;MISLVRFRGFFGRNSDSLLAVGIAAGAVFFFSGYFTPVRFDRERIDVRVAPGQIHVRGRYHYTNTSRLPAVLTLKVPFPVDSEHPQPEWYGLYDSSEEGREGAEIVPTVRGDDVSFRLIFWPREEKWVRLDYLQPTRVSGGRYLLTTTKPWRRPIAKAEYVLRLPSDLTLLSSNYAVSPAPADGTWQVFTFSKFDFFPERDWEFAWNDSHMDAAMRQGDLP
;
A
#
# COMPACT_ATOMS: atom_id res chain seq x y z
N MET A 1 -24.68 65.38 -0.04
CA MET A 1 -26.15 65.24 0.03
C MET A 1 -26.51 64.06 -0.87
N ILE A 2 -27.33 63.11 -0.36
CA ILE A 2 -27.67 61.77 -0.92
C ILE A 2 -26.52 60.75 -0.77
N SER A 3 -26.38 59.98 0.32
CA SER A 3 -27.23 58.94 0.98
C SER A 3 -27.00 57.51 0.46
N LEU A 4 -26.70 56.63 1.41
CA LEU A 4 -26.41 55.19 1.34
C LEU A 4 -27.44 54.36 0.57
N VAL A 5 -26.97 53.31 -0.09
CA VAL A 5 -27.54 51.95 0.08
C VAL A 5 -26.39 50.94 0.19
N ARG A 6 -26.28 50.30 1.36
CA ARG A 6 -25.46 49.10 1.59
C ARG A 6 -26.18 47.90 0.97
N PHE A 7 -25.49 47.12 0.14
CA PHE A 7 -25.89 45.74 -0.13
C PHE A 7 -24.86 44.78 0.47
N ARG A 8 -25.27 44.14 1.57
CA ARG A 8 -24.63 42.97 2.16
C ARG A 8 -25.14 41.77 1.36
N GLY A 9 -24.27 41.18 0.55
CA GLY A 9 -24.54 39.96 -0.21
C GLY A 9 -23.58 38.86 0.21
N PHE A 10 -24.12 37.91 0.97
CA PHE A 10 -23.50 36.71 1.48
C PHE A 10 -23.11 35.80 0.30
N PHE A 11 -21.83 35.53 0.07
CA PHE A 11 -21.40 34.36 -0.70
C PHE A 11 -20.28 33.67 0.05
N GLY A 12 -20.69 32.67 0.83
CA GLY A 12 -19.79 31.71 1.43
C GLY A 12 -19.09 30.90 0.36
N ARG A 13 -17.75 30.89 0.47
CA ARG A 13 -16.92 29.69 0.56
C ARG A 13 -17.61 28.41 0.06
N ASN A 14 -17.17 27.91 -1.10
CA ASN A 14 -17.13 26.49 -1.47
C ASN A 14 -16.52 26.37 -2.89
N SER A 15 -15.21 26.62 -3.02
CA SER A 15 -14.45 26.37 -4.25
C SER A 15 -13.46 25.20 -4.14
N ASP A 16 -13.36 24.57 -2.96
CA ASP A 16 -12.28 23.61 -2.68
C ASP A 16 -12.66 22.15 -2.93
N SER A 17 -13.90 21.86 -3.33
CA SER A 17 -14.39 20.48 -3.48
C SER A 17 -14.38 19.96 -4.93
N LEU A 18 -14.12 20.81 -5.93
CA LEU A 18 -14.07 20.39 -7.34
C LEU A 18 -12.65 20.16 -7.87
N LEU A 19 -11.61 20.59 -7.14
CA LEU A 19 -10.22 20.30 -7.49
C LEU A 19 -9.77 18.91 -7.01
N ALA A 20 -10.40 18.35 -5.96
CA ALA A 20 -10.08 17.04 -5.41
C ALA A 20 -10.55 15.86 -6.29
N VAL A 21 -11.52 16.08 -7.19
CA VAL A 21 -11.99 15.05 -8.13
C VAL A 21 -11.12 15.01 -9.40
N GLY A 22 -10.35 16.07 -9.69
CA GLY A 22 -9.49 16.15 -10.88
C GLY A 22 -8.15 15.40 -10.79
N ILE A 23 -7.63 15.18 -9.58
CA ILE A 23 -6.31 14.54 -9.38
C ILE A 23 -6.41 13.00 -9.37
N ALA A 24 -7.58 12.45 -9.01
CA ALA A 24 -7.84 11.01 -9.12
C ALA A 24 -7.85 10.50 -10.58
N ALA A 25 -8.09 11.38 -11.57
CA ALA A 25 -8.18 11.00 -12.98
C ALA A 25 -6.83 10.90 -13.70
N GLY A 26 -5.79 11.59 -13.21
CA GLY A 26 -4.46 11.60 -13.85
C GLY A 26 -3.62 10.34 -13.57
N ALA A 27 -3.82 9.71 -12.42
CA ALA A 27 -3.10 8.49 -12.04
C ALA A 27 -3.60 7.23 -12.78
N VAL A 28 -4.86 7.23 -13.23
CA VAL A 28 -5.54 6.07 -13.83
C VAL A 28 -5.01 5.70 -15.22
N PHE A 29 -4.35 6.62 -15.94
CA PHE A 29 -3.98 6.38 -17.34
C PHE A 29 -2.80 5.42 -17.55
N PHE A 30 -1.86 5.32 -16.59
CA PHE A 30 -0.66 4.48 -16.75
C PHE A 30 -0.76 3.10 -16.11
N PHE A 31 -1.83 2.81 -15.37
CA PHE A 31 -2.03 1.49 -14.77
C PHE A 31 -2.88 0.55 -15.64
N SER A 32 -3.35 0.98 -16.81
CA SER A 32 -4.50 0.34 -17.46
C SER A 32 -4.34 -1.12 -17.87
N GLY A 33 -3.12 -1.71 -17.82
CA GLY A 33 -2.89 -3.12 -18.16
C GLY A 33 -3.34 -3.52 -19.57
N TYR A 34 -3.88 -2.57 -20.35
CA TYR A 34 -4.83 -2.84 -21.42
C TYR A 34 -4.12 -3.39 -22.66
N PHE A 35 -2.84 -3.05 -22.79
CA PHE A 35 -1.98 -3.45 -23.90
C PHE A 35 -0.65 -4.04 -23.44
N THR A 36 -0.46 -4.29 -22.14
CA THR A 36 0.78 -4.95 -21.69
C THR A 36 0.60 -6.47 -21.78
N PRO A 37 1.56 -7.20 -22.38
CA PRO A 37 1.54 -8.65 -22.33
C PRO A 37 1.95 -9.20 -20.96
N VAL A 38 2.40 -8.32 -20.05
CA VAL A 38 2.78 -8.68 -18.69
C VAL A 38 1.53 -8.83 -17.83
N ARG A 39 1.46 -9.91 -17.06
CA ARG A 39 0.40 -10.16 -16.08
C ARG A 39 0.95 -9.96 -14.67
N PHE A 40 0.05 -9.67 -13.74
CA PHE A 40 0.29 -9.67 -12.31
C PHE A 40 -0.58 -10.76 -11.68
N ASP A 41 0.05 -11.82 -11.22
CA ASP A 41 -0.60 -13.12 -11.06
C ASP A 41 -0.63 -13.54 -9.59
N ARG A 42 0.41 -13.17 -8.85
CA ARG A 42 0.57 -13.54 -7.43
C ARG A 42 1.09 -12.40 -6.60
N GLU A 43 0.57 -12.32 -5.38
CA GLU A 43 1.02 -11.37 -4.37
C GLU A 43 1.25 -12.09 -3.05
N ARG A 44 2.29 -11.68 -2.33
CA ARG A 44 2.44 -12.00 -0.91
C ARG A 44 2.88 -10.78 -0.12
N ILE A 45 2.06 -10.39 0.85
CA ILE A 45 2.32 -9.24 1.70
C ILE A 45 2.56 -9.71 3.13
N ASP A 46 3.68 -9.29 3.70
CA ASP A 46 4.09 -9.54 5.07
C ASP A 46 4.15 -8.20 5.79
N VAL A 47 3.19 -7.96 6.68
CA VAL A 47 3.11 -6.75 7.50
C VAL A 47 3.63 -7.10 8.89
N ARG A 48 4.55 -6.29 9.40
CA ARG A 48 5.08 -6.39 10.75
C ARG A 48 4.86 -5.07 11.46
N VAL A 49 4.15 -5.12 12.57
CA VAL A 49 3.96 -3.96 13.44
C VAL A 49 5.10 -3.91 14.45
N ALA A 50 5.65 -2.72 14.66
CA ALA A 50 6.56 -2.42 15.75
C ALA A 50 6.10 -1.11 16.41
N PRO A 51 6.62 -0.76 17.61
CA PRO A 51 6.25 0.50 18.25
C PRO A 51 6.47 1.70 17.32
N GLY A 52 5.38 2.44 17.05
CA GLY A 52 5.38 3.64 16.21
C GLY A 52 5.58 3.43 14.70
N GLN A 53 5.64 2.19 14.21
CA GLN A 53 5.94 1.93 12.79
C GLN A 53 5.38 0.60 12.27
N ILE A 54 5.16 0.56 10.96
CA ILE A 54 4.74 -0.62 10.21
C ILE A 54 5.81 -0.91 9.15
N HIS A 55 6.36 -2.12 9.19
CA HIS A 55 7.22 -2.63 8.13
C HIS A 55 6.41 -3.54 7.22
N VAL A 56 6.36 -3.21 5.94
CA VAL A 56 5.69 -4.01 4.93
C VAL A 56 6.70 -4.58 3.95
N ARG A 57 6.61 -5.88 3.73
CA ARG A 57 7.32 -6.60 2.67
C ARG A 57 6.30 -7.16 1.69
N GLY A 58 6.23 -6.56 0.52
CA GLY A 58 5.45 -7.06 -0.61
C GLY A 58 6.31 -7.88 -1.57
N ARG A 59 5.77 -9.01 -2.02
CA ARG A 59 6.33 -9.81 -3.11
C ARG A 59 5.31 -9.95 -4.22
N TYR A 60 5.71 -9.62 -5.43
CA TYR A 60 4.83 -9.54 -6.60
C TYR A 60 5.39 -10.41 -7.71
N HIS A 61 4.55 -11.26 -8.28
CA HIS A 61 4.90 -12.11 -9.42
C HIS A 61 4.31 -11.55 -10.69
N TYR A 62 5.16 -11.39 -11.70
CA TYR A 62 4.78 -10.90 -13.01
C TYR A 62 5.22 -11.85 -14.11
N THR A 63 4.37 -12.06 -15.11
CA THR A 63 4.67 -12.96 -16.24
C THR A 63 4.43 -12.28 -17.58
N ASN A 64 5.45 -12.24 -18.45
CA ASN A 64 5.29 -11.81 -19.84
C ASN A 64 4.66 -12.94 -20.67
N THR A 65 3.40 -12.77 -21.06
CA THR A 65 2.66 -13.78 -21.82
C THR A 65 2.83 -13.70 -23.34
N SER A 66 3.65 -12.77 -23.84
CA SER A 66 3.93 -12.65 -25.27
C SER A 66 5.17 -13.43 -25.69
N ARG A 67 5.37 -13.54 -27.01
CA ARG A 67 6.61 -14.04 -27.61
C ARG A 67 7.63 -12.92 -27.90
N LEU A 68 7.35 -11.70 -27.44
CA LEU A 68 8.20 -10.53 -27.65
C LEU A 68 8.70 -10.00 -26.29
N PRO A 69 9.82 -9.29 -26.24
CA PRO A 69 10.21 -8.57 -25.04
C PRO A 69 9.15 -7.52 -24.65
N ALA A 70 9.04 -7.24 -23.34
CA ALA A 70 8.13 -6.23 -22.81
C ALA A 70 8.83 -5.37 -21.77
N VAL A 71 8.40 -4.11 -21.66
CA VAL A 71 8.82 -3.21 -20.60
C VAL A 71 7.59 -2.79 -19.82
N LEU A 72 7.63 -2.96 -18.51
CA LEU A 72 6.59 -2.54 -17.59
C LEU A 72 7.15 -1.43 -16.70
N THR A 73 6.45 -0.29 -16.64
CA THR A 73 6.76 0.78 -15.69
C THR A 73 5.70 0.76 -14.60
N LEU A 74 6.13 0.63 -13.34
CA LEU A 74 5.25 0.58 -12.18
C LEU A 74 5.52 1.79 -11.28
N LYS A 75 4.44 2.35 -10.73
CA LYS A 75 4.53 3.30 -9.61
C LYS A 75 4.32 2.54 -8.31
N VAL A 76 5.00 2.97 -7.25
CA VAL A 76 4.83 2.41 -5.90
C VAL A 76 3.87 3.32 -5.12
N PRO A 77 2.61 2.91 -4.90
CA PRO A 77 1.72 3.69 -4.06
C PRO A 77 1.98 3.37 -2.58
N PHE A 78 2.20 4.41 -1.78
CA PHE A 78 2.25 4.31 -0.32
C PHE A 78 0.92 4.83 0.28
N PRO A 79 0.37 4.19 1.33
CA PRO A 79 -0.86 4.65 1.99
C PRO A 79 -0.53 5.88 2.86
N VAL A 80 -0.35 7.04 2.24
CA VAL A 80 0.06 8.27 2.94
C VAL A 80 -1.17 9.09 3.33
N ASP A 81 -1.28 9.40 4.62
CA ASP A 81 -2.27 10.28 5.19
C ASP A 81 -1.74 10.94 6.48
N SER A 82 -2.60 11.63 7.23
CA SER A 82 -2.19 12.31 8.48
C SER A 82 -1.77 11.36 9.59
N GLU A 83 -2.23 10.11 9.56
CA GLU A 83 -1.95 9.08 10.57
C GLU A 83 -0.76 8.20 10.16
N HIS A 84 -0.54 8.05 8.85
CA HIS A 84 0.51 7.27 8.22
C HIS A 84 1.36 8.17 7.30
N PRO A 85 2.40 8.84 7.82
CA PRO A 85 3.30 9.67 7.01
C PRO A 85 4.00 8.90 5.88
N GLN A 86 4.74 9.63 5.04
CA GLN A 86 5.62 9.02 4.03
C GLN A 86 6.57 7.98 4.67
N PRO A 87 6.87 6.87 3.97
CA PRO A 87 7.84 5.91 4.46
C PRO A 87 9.19 6.56 4.73
N GLU A 88 9.81 6.19 5.86
CA GLU A 88 11.19 6.62 6.19
C GLU A 88 12.21 5.94 5.28
N TRP A 89 11.88 4.73 4.85
CA TRP A 89 12.73 3.92 3.98
C TRP A 89 11.89 3.02 3.09
N TYR A 90 12.38 2.78 1.88
CA TYR A 90 11.89 1.73 1.01
C TYR A 90 13.05 1.16 0.18
N GLY A 91 12.92 -0.11 -0.19
CA GLY A 91 13.86 -0.82 -1.04
C GLY A 91 13.12 -1.69 -2.04
N LEU A 92 13.65 -1.77 -3.26
CA LEU A 92 13.07 -2.56 -4.33
C LEU A 92 14.13 -3.52 -4.88
N TYR A 93 13.78 -4.79 -4.99
CA TYR A 93 14.73 -5.84 -5.34
C TYR A 93 14.10 -6.82 -6.31
N ASP A 94 14.90 -7.36 -7.23
CA ASP A 94 14.59 -8.64 -7.84
C ASP A 94 14.57 -9.71 -6.73
N SER A 95 13.77 -10.76 -6.91
CA SER A 95 13.65 -11.82 -5.92
C SER A 95 13.45 -13.18 -6.59
N SER A 96 13.68 -14.26 -5.84
CA SER A 96 13.25 -15.61 -6.23
C SER A 96 11.84 -15.90 -5.71
N GLU A 97 11.22 -16.98 -6.19
CA GLU A 97 9.93 -17.45 -5.67
C GLU A 97 10.00 -17.77 -4.15
N GLU A 98 11.14 -18.31 -3.70
CA GLU A 98 11.41 -18.57 -2.28
C GLU A 98 11.65 -17.29 -1.47
N GLY A 99 11.69 -16.13 -2.12
CA GLY A 99 11.88 -14.83 -1.46
C GLY A 99 13.33 -14.49 -1.16
N ARG A 100 14.29 -15.16 -1.80
CA ARG A 100 15.70 -14.75 -1.74
C ARG A 100 15.84 -13.40 -2.41
N GLU A 101 16.59 -12.51 -1.78
CA GLU A 101 16.87 -11.17 -2.31
C GLU A 101 17.85 -11.29 -3.48
N GLY A 102 17.53 -10.64 -4.58
CA GLY A 102 18.37 -10.50 -5.76
C GLY A 102 19.01 -9.11 -5.83
N ALA A 103 19.23 -8.63 -7.05
CA ALA A 103 19.78 -7.30 -7.27
C ALA A 103 18.78 -6.21 -6.87
N GLU A 104 19.29 -5.08 -6.37
CA GLU A 104 18.49 -3.88 -6.17
C GLU A 104 18.01 -3.33 -7.52
N ILE A 105 16.73 -2.97 -7.57
CA ILE A 105 16.09 -2.30 -8.71
C ILE A 105 16.05 -0.82 -8.39
N VAL A 106 16.90 -0.04 -9.07
CA VAL A 106 17.00 1.40 -8.83
C VAL A 106 15.72 2.10 -9.29
N PRO A 107 14.99 2.78 -8.38
CA PRO A 107 13.79 3.52 -8.75
C PRO A 107 14.13 4.85 -9.44
N THR A 108 13.23 5.32 -10.28
CA THR A 108 13.16 6.69 -10.77
C THR A 108 12.25 7.50 -9.85
N VAL A 109 12.81 8.53 -9.21
CA VAL A 109 12.10 9.43 -8.29
C VAL A 109 11.86 10.79 -8.98
N ARG A 110 10.62 11.28 -8.94
CA ARG A 110 10.24 12.61 -9.47
C ARG A 110 9.26 13.29 -8.51
N GLY A 111 9.77 14.17 -7.64
CA GLY A 111 8.97 14.68 -6.52
C GLY A 111 8.61 13.51 -5.60
N ASP A 112 7.32 13.37 -5.25
CA ASP A 112 6.81 12.28 -4.42
C ASP A 112 6.49 11.00 -5.22
N ASP A 113 6.63 11.04 -6.54
CA ASP A 113 6.38 9.88 -7.40
C ASP A 113 7.62 8.96 -7.45
N VAL A 114 7.46 7.75 -6.94
CA VAL A 114 8.44 6.66 -7.07
C VAL A 114 7.96 5.69 -8.15
N SER A 115 8.80 5.45 -9.15
CA SER A 115 8.51 4.50 -10.23
C SER A 115 9.71 3.63 -10.58
N PHE A 116 9.48 2.46 -11.16
CA PHE A 116 10.56 1.56 -11.59
C PHE A 116 10.19 0.86 -12.88
N ARG A 117 11.22 0.40 -13.61
CA ARG A 117 11.07 -0.26 -14.89
C ARG A 117 11.54 -1.70 -14.80
N LEU A 118 10.66 -2.61 -15.19
CA LEU A 118 10.98 -4.02 -15.35
C LEU A 118 11.08 -4.33 -16.84
N ILE A 119 12.15 -5.02 -17.23
CA ILE A 119 12.34 -5.54 -18.57
C ILE A 119 12.10 -7.05 -18.52
N PHE A 120 11.28 -7.54 -19.44
CA PHE A 120 10.94 -8.95 -19.59
C PHE A 120 11.35 -9.45 -20.96
N TRP A 121 12.04 -10.58 -21.01
CA TRP A 121 12.21 -11.40 -22.21
C TRP A 121 10.91 -12.13 -22.55
N PRO A 122 10.78 -12.66 -23.79
CA PRO A 122 9.65 -13.51 -24.15
C PRO A 122 9.43 -14.62 -23.13
N ARG A 123 8.20 -14.76 -22.61
CA ARG A 123 7.81 -15.79 -21.63
C ARG A 123 8.52 -15.72 -20.28
N GLU A 124 9.25 -14.65 -19.99
CA GLU A 124 9.93 -14.49 -18.70
C GLU A 124 8.93 -14.25 -17.56
N GLU A 125 9.27 -14.79 -16.40
CA GLU A 125 8.62 -14.52 -15.13
C GLU A 125 9.59 -13.80 -14.19
N LYS A 126 9.07 -12.87 -13.40
CA LYS A 126 9.85 -12.14 -12.39
C LYS A 126 9.12 -12.08 -11.07
N TRP A 127 9.89 -12.24 -10.00
CA TRP A 127 9.47 -11.86 -8.66
C TRP A 127 10.16 -10.56 -8.28
N VAL A 128 9.37 -9.62 -7.79
CA VAL A 128 9.85 -8.33 -7.30
C VAL A 128 9.48 -8.22 -5.83
N ARG A 129 10.44 -7.82 -5.01
CA ARG A 129 10.26 -7.53 -3.58
C ARG A 129 10.30 -6.02 -3.36
N LEU A 130 9.27 -5.49 -2.72
CA LEU A 130 9.25 -4.13 -2.17
C LEU A 130 9.24 -4.25 -0.66
N ASP A 131 10.20 -3.64 0.00
CA ASP A 131 10.14 -3.41 1.44
C ASP A 131 9.95 -1.92 1.69
N TYR A 132 9.16 -1.57 2.70
CA TYR A 132 9.11 -0.21 3.20
C TYR A 132 8.82 -0.16 4.70
N LEU A 133 9.36 0.86 5.34
CA LEU A 133 9.15 1.18 6.73
C LEU A 133 8.36 2.48 6.82
N GLN A 134 7.15 2.40 7.38
CA GLN A 134 6.23 3.52 7.46
C GLN A 134 5.93 3.86 8.92
N PRO A 135 6.19 5.10 9.37
CA PRO A 135 5.75 5.55 10.67
C PRO A 135 4.22 5.49 10.79
N THR A 136 3.73 5.23 12.00
CA THR A 136 2.30 5.34 12.31
C THR A 136 2.09 6.10 13.61
N ARG A 137 1.08 6.95 13.63
CA ARG A 137 0.68 7.75 14.81
C ARG A 137 -0.50 7.13 15.57
N VAL A 138 -1.04 6.02 15.06
CA VAL A 138 -2.23 5.34 15.57
C VAL A 138 -1.98 3.85 15.66
N SER A 139 -2.76 3.15 16.47
CA SER A 139 -2.72 1.68 16.57
C SER A 139 -3.50 1.00 15.44
N GLY A 140 -3.21 1.42 14.20
CA GLY A 140 -3.89 1.00 12.99
C GLY A 140 -2.98 1.09 11.77
N GLY A 141 -3.36 0.36 10.73
CA GLY A 141 -2.63 0.30 9.48
C GLY A 141 -3.54 -0.01 8.30
N ARG A 142 -3.11 0.41 7.11
CA ARG A 142 -3.79 0.17 5.84
C ARG A 142 -2.80 -0.30 4.79
N TYR A 143 -3.16 -1.36 4.06
CA TYR A 143 -2.43 -1.81 2.88
C TYR A 143 -3.31 -1.69 1.63
N LEU A 144 -2.78 -1.03 0.59
CA LEU A 144 -3.52 -0.69 -0.62
C LEU A 144 -3.69 -1.92 -1.53
N LEU A 145 -4.88 -2.53 -1.51
CA LEU A 145 -5.23 -3.66 -2.37
C LEU A 145 -5.89 -3.19 -3.68
N THR A 146 -6.63 -2.10 -3.61
CA THR A 146 -7.44 -1.60 -4.73
C THR A 146 -6.61 -1.02 -5.88
N THR A 147 -5.31 -0.78 -5.65
CA THR A 147 -4.30 -0.41 -6.65
C THR A 147 -4.10 -1.47 -7.73
N THR A 148 -4.64 -2.67 -7.52
CA THR A 148 -4.61 -3.78 -8.48
C THR A 148 -5.76 -3.74 -9.49
N LYS A 149 -6.85 -3.00 -9.22
CA LYS A 149 -8.01 -2.86 -10.12
C LYS A 149 -7.65 -2.44 -11.56
N PRO A 150 -6.69 -1.53 -11.79
CA PRO A 150 -6.31 -1.15 -13.14
C PRO A 150 -5.75 -2.27 -14.02
N TRP A 151 -5.27 -3.39 -13.43
CA TRP A 151 -4.90 -4.58 -14.18
C TRP A 151 -6.10 -5.26 -14.86
N ARG A 152 -7.33 -4.91 -14.44
CA ARG A 152 -8.62 -5.41 -14.96
C ARG A 152 -8.71 -6.93 -14.97
N ARG A 153 -7.99 -7.58 -14.07
CA ARG A 153 -7.94 -9.02 -13.91
C ARG A 153 -7.82 -9.35 -12.42
N PRO A 154 -8.43 -10.44 -11.98
CA PRO A 154 -8.20 -10.95 -10.64
C PRO A 154 -6.75 -11.43 -10.49
N ILE A 155 -6.19 -11.24 -9.30
CA ILE A 155 -4.92 -11.85 -8.88
C ILE A 155 -5.21 -13.34 -8.66
N ALA A 156 -4.49 -14.22 -9.37
CA ALA A 156 -4.75 -15.65 -9.29
C ALA A 156 -4.56 -16.18 -7.86
N LYS A 157 -3.54 -15.69 -7.14
CA LYS A 157 -3.30 -16.05 -5.74
C LYS A 157 -2.71 -14.88 -4.95
N ALA A 158 -3.31 -14.55 -3.83
CA ALA A 158 -2.79 -13.54 -2.92
C ALA A 158 -2.72 -14.08 -1.48
N GLU A 159 -1.59 -13.85 -0.81
CA GLU A 159 -1.34 -14.24 0.57
C GLU A 159 -0.99 -13.02 1.43
N TYR A 160 -1.65 -12.88 2.56
CA TYR A 160 -1.45 -11.73 3.45
C TYR A 160 -1.15 -12.25 4.84
N VAL A 161 -0.11 -11.69 5.46
CA VAL A 161 0.33 -12.05 6.80
C VAL A 161 0.53 -10.80 7.62
N LEU A 162 -0.13 -10.74 8.78
CA LEU A 162 0.08 -9.73 9.79
C LEU A 162 0.84 -10.34 10.97
N ARG A 163 1.92 -9.67 11.38
CA ARG A 163 2.70 -9.99 12.57
C ARG A 163 2.58 -8.86 13.55
N LEU A 164 2.03 -9.21 14.71
CA LEU A 164 1.98 -8.34 15.87
C LEU A 164 2.98 -8.87 16.91
N PRO A 165 3.74 -8.00 17.59
CA PRO A 165 4.46 -8.36 18.81
C PRO A 165 3.51 -9.04 19.81
N SER A 166 4.02 -9.97 20.61
CA SER A 166 3.19 -10.78 21.51
C SER A 166 2.46 -10.00 22.60
N ASP A 167 2.92 -8.79 22.91
CA ASP A 167 2.31 -7.81 23.82
C ASP A 167 1.19 -6.96 23.16
N LEU A 168 1.05 -6.98 21.83
CA LEU A 168 -0.05 -6.32 21.12
C LEU A 168 -1.19 -7.30 20.84
N THR A 169 -2.43 -6.82 20.86
CA THR A 169 -3.61 -7.65 20.54
C THR A 169 -4.30 -7.13 19.29
N LEU A 170 -4.59 -8.01 18.32
CA LEU A 170 -5.39 -7.63 17.16
C LEU A 170 -6.82 -7.27 17.60
N LEU A 171 -7.25 -6.03 17.33
CA LEU A 171 -8.59 -5.56 17.65
C LEU A 171 -9.56 -5.80 16.48
N SER A 172 -9.11 -5.48 15.26
CA SER A 172 -9.96 -5.64 14.08
C SER A 172 -9.15 -5.83 12.81
N SER A 173 -9.78 -6.48 11.83
CA SER A 173 -9.33 -6.57 10.45
C SER A 173 -10.56 -6.65 9.56
N ASN A 174 -10.62 -5.84 8.51
CA ASN A 174 -11.75 -5.86 7.57
C ASN A 174 -11.73 -7.11 6.64
N TYR A 175 -10.63 -7.85 6.61
CA TYR A 175 -10.57 -9.21 6.07
C TYR A 175 -10.53 -10.22 7.20
N ALA A 176 -11.32 -11.30 7.09
CA ALA A 176 -11.30 -12.39 8.05
C ALA A 176 -9.92 -13.06 8.03
N VAL A 177 -9.25 -13.05 9.19
CA VAL A 177 -7.92 -13.62 9.37
C VAL A 177 -7.98 -14.85 10.29
N SER A 178 -7.09 -15.79 10.03
CA SER A 178 -6.88 -16.97 10.87
C SER A 178 -5.54 -16.86 11.61
N PRO A 179 -5.50 -17.15 12.93
CA PRO A 179 -4.23 -17.30 13.63
C PRO A 179 -3.38 -18.40 12.97
N ALA A 180 -2.07 -18.17 12.89
CA ALA A 180 -1.08 -19.13 12.43
C ALA A 180 -0.07 -19.42 13.57
N PRO A 181 0.72 -20.50 13.49
CA PRO A 181 1.71 -20.82 14.51
C PRO A 181 2.64 -19.63 14.80
N ALA A 182 2.65 -19.20 16.06
CA ALA A 182 3.52 -18.16 16.60
C ALA A 182 4.90 -18.74 16.94
N ASP A 183 5.93 -17.89 16.90
CA ASP A 183 7.30 -18.23 17.32
C ASP A 183 7.62 -17.69 18.74
N GLY A 184 6.58 -17.42 19.54
CA GLY A 184 6.66 -16.87 20.90
C GLY A 184 6.92 -15.37 20.97
N THR A 185 7.52 -14.78 19.93
CA THR A 185 7.75 -13.34 19.83
C THR A 185 6.62 -12.64 19.08
N TRP A 186 6.06 -13.32 18.08
CA TRP A 186 5.05 -12.76 17.20
C TRP A 186 3.74 -13.53 17.26
N GLN A 187 2.63 -12.80 17.40
CA GLN A 187 1.31 -13.29 17.00
C GLN A 187 1.19 -13.14 15.48
N VAL A 188 0.82 -14.24 14.81
CA VAL A 188 0.75 -14.29 13.34
C VAL A 188 -0.69 -14.52 12.91
N PHE A 189 -1.20 -13.63 12.05
CA PHE A 189 -2.53 -13.74 11.46
C PHE A 189 -2.39 -13.81 9.94
N THR A 190 -3.15 -14.69 9.30
CA THR A 190 -3.07 -14.90 7.84
C THR A 190 -4.44 -14.88 7.19
N PHE A 191 -4.49 -14.44 5.94
CA PHE A 191 -5.58 -14.76 5.04
C PHE A 191 -5.05 -14.92 3.62
N SER A 192 -5.75 -15.71 2.82
CA SER A 192 -5.41 -15.93 1.42
C SER A 192 -6.65 -15.78 0.55
N LYS A 193 -6.45 -15.35 -0.69
CA LYS A 193 -7.50 -15.20 -1.69
C LYS A 193 -7.05 -15.82 -3.02
N PHE A 194 -8.00 -16.36 -3.76
CA PHE A 194 -7.83 -16.85 -5.12
C PHE A 194 -8.80 -16.10 -6.03
N ASP A 195 -8.41 -15.90 -7.28
CA ASP A 195 -9.15 -15.09 -8.24
C ASP A 195 -9.59 -13.74 -7.63
N PHE A 196 -8.65 -13.09 -6.95
CA PHE A 196 -8.93 -11.97 -6.06
C PHE A 196 -9.03 -10.65 -6.82
N PHE A 197 -10.19 -10.02 -6.73
CA PHE A 197 -10.43 -8.68 -7.25
C PHE A 197 -10.86 -7.76 -6.09
N PRO A 198 -9.91 -7.12 -5.37
CA PRO A 198 -10.22 -6.40 -4.14
C PRO A 198 -11.10 -5.18 -4.38
N GLU A 199 -12.21 -5.07 -3.64
CA GLU A 199 -13.09 -3.89 -3.68
C GLU A 199 -12.62 -2.79 -2.73
N ARG A 200 -11.96 -3.18 -1.64
CA ARG A 200 -11.46 -2.33 -0.56
C ARG A 200 -10.02 -2.68 -0.22
N ASP A 201 -9.34 -1.75 0.43
CA ASP A 201 -7.99 -1.94 0.95
C ASP A 201 -8.03 -2.81 2.23
N TRP A 202 -6.90 -3.37 2.62
CA TRP A 202 -6.81 -4.12 3.88
C TRP A 202 -6.55 -3.15 5.03
N GLU A 203 -7.49 -3.08 5.95
CA GLU A 203 -7.43 -2.23 7.14
C GLU A 203 -7.43 -3.12 8.37
N PHE A 204 -6.52 -2.82 9.30
CA PHE A 204 -6.36 -3.56 10.55
C PHE A 204 -5.98 -2.61 11.68
N ALA A 205 -6.39 -2.96 12.91
CA ALA A 205 -6.10 -2.20 14.10
C ALA A 205 -5.74 -3.13 15.26
N TRP A 206 -4.89 -2.65 16.16
CA TRP A 206 -4.41 -3.38 17.33
C TRP A 206 -4.54 -2.53 18.59
N ASN A 207 -4.48 -3.19 19.73
CA ASN A 207 -4.40 -2.51 21.01
C ASN A 207 -2.93 -2.42 21.41
N ASP A 208 -2.47 -1.19 21.65
CA ASP A 208 -1.16 -0.90 22.22
C ASP A 208 -1.37 -0.30 23.62
N SER A 209 -1.35 -1.17 24.62
CA SER A 209 -1.49 -0.78 26.02
C SER A 209 -0.41 0.22 26.49
N HIS A 210 0.71 0.35 25.77
CA HIS A 210 1.78 1.29 26.10
C HIS A 210 1.55 2.68 25.48
N MET A 211 1.09 2.76 24.23
CA MET A 211 0.71 4.04 23.61
C MET A 211 -0.48 4.69 24.33
N ASP A 212 -1.45 3.89 24.77
CA ASP A 212 -2.60 4.35 25.54
C ASP A 212 -2.21 5.01 26.86
N ALA A 213 -1.15 4.52 27.51
CA ALA A 213 -0.63 5.10 28.75
C ALA A 213 0.12 6.41 28.48
N ALA A 214 0.94 6.47 27.43
CA ALA A 214 1.72 7.65 27.06
C ALA A 214 0.83 8.82 26.59
N MET A 215 -0.21 8.53 25.78
CA MET A 215 -1.19 9.55 25.34
C MET A 215 -2.01 10.10 26.52
N ARG A 216 -2.31 9.30 27.55
CA ARG A 216 -3.01 9.76 28.75
C ARG A 216 -2.14 10.61 29.68
N GLN A 217 -0.81 10.47 29.60
CA GLN A 217 0.13 11.21 30.46
C GLN A 217 0.58 12.55 29.87
N GLY A 218 0.26 12.86 28.60
CA GLY A 218 0.63 14.14 27.97
C GLY A 218 2.14 14.29 27.74
N ASP A 219 2.88 13.18 27.75
CA ASP A 219 4.36 13.14 27.78
C ASP A 219 5.02 13.02 26.40
N LEU A 220 4.37 13.51 25.34
CA LEU A 220 5.05 13.71 24.05
C LEU A 220 4.93 15.18 23.62
N PRO A 221 6.04 15.82 23.20
CA PRO A 221 6.07 17.22 22.76
C PRO A 221 5.29 17.48 21.47
#